data_AF-A0A078F4R1-F1
#
_entry.id   AF-A0A078F4R1-F1
#
_cell.length_a   1.000
_cell.length_b   1.000
_cell.length_c   1.000
_cell.angle_alpha   90.00
_cell.angle_beta   90.00
_cell.angle_gamma   90.00
#
_symmetry.space_group_name_H-M   'P 1'
#
loop_
_entity.id
_entity.type
_entity.pdbx_description
1 polymer ?
#
loop_
_entity_poly.entity_id
_entity_poly.type
_entity_poly.pdbx_seq_one_letter_code
_entity_poly.pdbx_strand_id
1 'polypeptide(L)'
;MALDEDKKQKCLVAGSVSAVLVIMVASVAVITSKNSPNDNQIRQTTKAVKAVCAPTDYKDICLKSIMDASPNSTEPLELIKLAINVTIESINQGLKKASIDVKPKTDEDPEAKDAFELCEKLMFDAIDDLKKCVNRGFSATQIVGFVEDLRVWLSGAIAFQQTCIDSFKEIKSNTLMIDMRKIFKPSKRLTSNSLAMVTELSTILPNSNVTGLTKALSKYARKLLNTEEDGIPTWVRPEVRRLMEEEEAPPIELEPQPPPPPPPAKTDAVVAQDGSGQFKTIAEALNFVPKDNSPFIIYIKTGIYKEQVKITKKMPYVTMIGDGQNLTIITGSLNFGIGRVKTFLTATVRFTSFRNLPFCMLTIAVLRFSYTFCQ
;
A
#
# COMPACT_ATOMS: atom_id res chain seq x y z
N MET A 1 55.31 6.31 75.30
CA MET A 1 54.93 5.27 74.33
C MET A 1 53.44 5.43 74.00
N ALA A 2 53.09 6.29 73.05
CA ALA A 2 51.70 6.50 72.64
C ALA A 2 51.60 7.33 71.33
N LEU A 3 52.38 7.02 70.30
CA LEU A 3 52.26 7.68 68.99
C LEU A 3 52.76 6.74 67.87
N ASP A 4 52.16 5.56 67.69
CA ASP A 4 52.41 4.79 66.45
C ASP A 4 51.28 3.85 65.98
N GLU A 5 50.09 3.86 66.59
CA GLU A 5 48.98 3.02 66.11
C GLU A 5 48.01 3.74 65.15
N ASP A 6 47.86 5.06 65.23
CA ASP A 6 46.84 5.80 64.44
C ASP A 6 47.26 6.05 62.97
N LYS A 7 48.54 5.88 62.63
CA LYS A 7 49.07 6.11 61.27
C LYS A 7 48.92 4.88 60.35
N LYS A 8 48.95 3.68 60.94
CA LYS A 8 48.85 2.40 60.22
C LYS A 8 47.41 2.12 59.76
N GLN A 9 46.42 2.51 60.57
CA GLN A 9 45.00 2.31 60.27
C GLN A 9 44.49 3.26 59.17
N LYS A 10 44.98 4.52 59.12
CA LYS A 10 44.63 5.50 58.08
C LYS A 10 45.23 5.14 56.71
N CYS A 11 46.43 4.53 56.66
CA CYS A 11 47.02 4.06 55.41
C CYS A 11 46.31 2.82 54.83
N LEU A 12 45.80 1.92 55.69
CA LEU A 12 45.08 0.72 55.24
C LEU A 12 43.69 1.06 54.67
N VAL A 13 43.02 2.08 55.23
CA VAL A 13 41.72 2.56 54.75
C VAL A 13 41.85 3.42 53.49
N ALA A 14 42.92 4.22 53.35
CA ALA A 14 43.16 4.98 52.13
C ALA A 14 43.53 4.09 50.92
N GLY A 15 44.28 3.00 51.16
CA GLY A 15 44.64 2.03 50.12
C GLY A 15 43.44 1.22 49.61
N SER A 16 42.50 0.84 50.48
CA SER A 16 41.32 0.06 50.09
C SER A 16 40.29 0.89 49.33
N VAL A 17 40.09 2.16 49.67
CA VAL A 17 39.16 3.06 48.95
C VAL A 17 39.65 3.35 47.53
N SER A 18 40.97 3.48 47.32
CA SER A 18 41.54 3.70 45.98
C SER A 18 41.42 2.46 45.08
N ALA A 19 41.64 1.26 45.65
CA ALA A 19 41.46 0.01 44.91
C ALA A 19 40.00 -0.25 44.52
N VAL A 20 39.04 0.06 45.40
CA VAL A 20 37.60 -0.08 45.09
C VAL A 20 37.16 0.93 44.02
N LEU A 21 37.69 2.16 44.03
CA LEU A 21 37.41 3.15 42.98
C LEU A 21 37.96 2.70 41.61
N VAL A 22 39.16 2.13 41.55
CA VAL A 22 39.73 1.62 40.29
C VAL A 22 38.93 0.43 39.77
N ILE A 23 38.47 -0.47 40.64
CA ILE A 23 37.62 -1.61 40.25
C ILE A 23 36.24 -1.11 39.77
N MET A 24 35.64 -0.10 40.41
CA MET A 24 34.38 0.52 39.97
C MET A 24 34.53 1.26 38.63
N VAL A 25 35.62 2.00 38.41
CA VAL A 25 35.86 2.67 37.13
C VAL A 25 36.15 1.65 36.03
N ALA A 26 36.89 0.58 36.33
CA ALA A 26 37.13 -0.51 35.39
C ALA A 26 35.85 -1.30 35.06
N SER A 27 34.98 -1.56 36.05
CA SER A 27 33.71 -2.23 35.80
C SER A 27 32.70 -1.31 35.11
N VAL A 28 32.66 -0.01 35.40
CA VAL A 28 31.84 0.96 34.64
C VAL A 28 32.35 1.11 33.20
N ALA A 29 33.67 1.11 32.95
CA ALA A 29 34.25 1.12 31.61
C ALA A 29 33.98 -0.18 30.82
N VAL A 30 33.96 -1.33 31.50
CA VAL A 30 33.61 -2.63 30.89
C VAL A 30 32.10 -2.77 30.67
N ILE A 31 31.27 -2.14 31.51
CA ILE A 31 29.81 -2.09 31.33
C ILE A 31 29.43 -1.11 30.20
N THR A 32 30.19 -0.02 29.98
CA THR A 32 29.98 0.88 28.84
C THR A 32 30.60 0.38 27.52
N SER A 33 31.55 -0.56 27.55
CA SER A 33 32.10 -1.15 26.31
C SER A 33 31.22 -2.26 25.71
N LYS A 34 30.16 -2.68 26.39
CA LYS A 34 29.32 -3.81 25.94
C LYS A 34 28.22 -3.48 24.93
N ASN A 35 28.17 -2.27 24.35
CA ASN A 35 27.18 -1.95 23.30
C ASN A 35 27.64 -0.84 22.32
N SER A 36 28.94 -0.69 22.04
CA SER A 36 29.34 0.07 20.85
C SER A 36 29.22 -0.82 19.61
N PRO A 37 28.45 -0.44 18.57
CA PRO A 37 28.47 -1.16 17.33
C PRO A 37 29.89 -1.12 16.76
N ASN A 38 30.40 -2.27 16.35
CA ASN A 38 31.74 -2.40 15.78
C ASN A 38 31.92 -1.40 14.63
N ASP A 39 32.93 -0.53 14.64
CA ASP A 39 33.11 0.57 13.67
C ASP A 39 33.11 0.07 12.21
N ASN A 40 33.65 -1.14 12.01
CA ASN A 40 33.61 -1.84 10.72
C ASN A 40 32.18 -2.21 10.27
N GLN A 41 31.29 -2.59 11.19
CA GLN A 41 29.89 -2.91 10.91
C GLN A 41 29.11 -1.64 10.54
N ILE A 42 29.33 -0.53 11.25
CA ILE A 42 28.72 0.77 10.93
C ILE A 42 29.10 1.22 9.51
N ARG A 43 30.38 1.07 9.15
CA ARG A 43 30.88 1.43 7.83
C ARG A 43 30.29 0.57 6.72
N GLN A 44 30.12 -0.73 6.95
CA GLN A 44 29.46 -1.64 6.00
C GLN A 44 27.98 -1.33 5.84
N THR A 45 27.25 -1.13 6.93
CA THR A 45 25.83 -0.77 6.89
C THR A 45 25.62 0.57 6.19
N THR A 46 26.46 1.57 6.46
CA THR A 46 26.41 2.87 5.77
C THR A 46 26.59 2.71 4.26
N LYS A 47 27.49 1.83 3.81
CA LYS A 47 27.70 1.55 2.39
C LYS A 47 26.48 0.87 1.76
N ALA A 48 25.87 -0.10 2.45
CA ALA A 48 24.66 -0.77 2.00
C ALA A 48 23.47 0.21 1.89
N VAL A 49 23.28 1.06 2.89
CA VAL A 49 22.25 2.12 2.89
C VAL A 49 22.46 3.09 1.73
N LYS A 50 23.70 3.51 1.45
CA LYS A 50 24.02 4.35 0.28
C LYS A 50 23.67 3.68 -1.04
N ALA A 51 23.90 2.38 -1.18
CA ALA A 51 23.56 1.64 -2.39
C ALA A 51 22.04 1.56 -2.58
N VAL A 52 21.30 1.25 -1.52
CA VAL A 52 19.83 1.19 -1.53
C VAL A 52 19.21 2.57 -1.83
N CYS A 53 19.78 3.65 -1.28
CA CYS A 53 19.30 5.02 -1.52
C CYS A 53 19.76 5.64 -2.85
N ALA A 54 20.72 5.04 -3.56
CA ALA A 54 21.27 5.59 -4.80
C ALA A 54 20.22 5.86 -5.91
N PRO A 55 19.24 4.98 -6.18
CA PRO A 55 18.21 5.21 -7.19
C PRO A 55 17.11 6.19 -6.76
N THR A 56 17.13 6.70 -5.54
CA THR A 56 16.02 7.52 -5.01
C THR A 56 16.12 8.99 -5.41
N ASP A 57 14.96 9.64 -5.57
CA ASP A 57 14.87 11.07 -5.88
C ASP A 57 15.30 11.95 -4.69
N TYR A 58 14.99 11.50 -3.46
CA TYR A 58 15.28 12.24 -2.22
C TYR A 58 16.36 11.54 -1.40
N LYS A 59 17.59 11.49 -1.93
CA LYS A 59 18.75 10.78 -1.35
C LYS A 59 19.04 11.16 0.09
N ASP A 60 19.08 12.45 0.41
CA ASP A 60 19.42 12.93 1.75
C ASP A 60 18.41 12.44 2.80
N ILE A 61 17.13 12.48 2.45
CA ILE A 61 16.05 12.02 3.32
C ILE A 61 16.10 10.50 3.46
N CYS A 62 16.38 9.77 2.38
CA CYS A 62 16.56 8.31 2.42
C CYS A 62 17.68 7.91 3.40
N LEU A 63 18.87 8.52 3.23
CA LEU A 63 20.03 8.24 4.06
C LEU A 63 19.73 8.56 5.53
N LYS A 64 19.23 9.77 5.79
CA LYS A 64 18.92 10.20 7.15
C LYS A 64 17.89 9.28 7.80
N SER A 65 16.77 9.02 7.12
CA SER A 65 15.66 8.27 7.70
C SER A 65 16.02 6.81 8.00
N ILE A 66 16.81 6.16 7.14
CA ILE A 66 17.23 4.78 7.36
C ILE A 66 18.30 4.72 8.46
N MET A 67 19.28 5.64 8.45
CA MET A 67 20.34 5.66 9.46
C MET A 67 19.80 6.00 10.86
N ASP A 68 18.87 6.95 10.97
CA ASP A 68 18.20 7.30 12.23
C ASP A 68 17.44 6.10 12.82
N ALA A 69 16.93 5.21 11.95
CA ALA A 69 16.24 3.98 12.36
C ALA A 69 17.20 2.85 12.80
N SER A 70 18.51 3.10 12.87
CA SER A 70 19.53 2.16 13.35
C SER A 70 19.48 0.77 12.68
N PRO A 71 19.84 0.68 11.39
CA PRO A 71 19.72 -0.54 10.61
C PRO A 71 20.61 -1.65 11.18
N ASN A 72 20.01 -2.81 11.44
CA ASN A 72 20.68 -4.00 11.98
C ASN A 72 21.16 -4.98 10.90
N SER A 73 20.83 -4.71 9.63
CA SER A 73 21.11 -5.59 8.49
C SER A 73 21.75 -4.80 7.34
N THR A 74 22.58 -5.48 6.57
CA THR A 74 23.16 -4.98 5.30
C THR A 74 22.38 -5.49 4.08
N GLU A 75 21.40 -6.38 4.28
CA GLU A 75 20.61 -6.97 3.20
C GLU A 75 19.65 -5.93 2.59
N PRO A 76 19.66 -5.72 1.27
CA PRO A 76 18.83 -4.72 0.61
C PRO A 76 17.34 -4.84 0.91
N LEU A 77 16.83 -6.08 1.00
CA LEU A 77 15.41 -6.33 1.26
C LEU A 77 14.99 -5.92 2.67
N GLU A 78 15.85 -6.17 3.67
CA GLU A 78 15.60 -5.77 5.06
C GLU A 78 15.73 -4.25 5.21
N LEU A 79 16.66 -3.62 4.49
CA LEU A 79 16.76 -2.15 4.42
C LEU A 79 15.53 -1.51 3.76
N ILE A 80 14.96 -2.14 2.73
CA ILE A 80 13.72 -1.67 2.08
C ILE A 80 12.52 -1.82 3.04
N LYS A 81 12.39 -2.97 3.72
CA LYS A 81 11.35 -3.15 4.74
C LYS A 81 11.47 -2.12 5.87
N LEU A 82 12.69 -1.85 6.32
CA LEU A 82 12.96 -0.80 7.31
C LEU A 82 12.52 0.57 6.80
N ALA A 83 12.85 0.93 5.55
CA ALA A 83 12.41 2.19 4.95
C ALA A 83 10.87 2.31 4.84
N ILE A 84 10.18 1.22 4.55
CA ILE A 84 8.71 1.17 4.53
C ILE A 84 8.14 1.35 5.94
N ASN A 85 8.75 0.73 6.97
CA ASN A 85 8.35 0.95 8.36
C ASN A 85 8.56 2.40 8.81
N VAL A 86 9.69 3.01 8.44
CA VAL A 86 9.95 4.44 8.68
C VAL A 86 8.92 5.32 7.95
N THR A 87 8.51 4.92 6.75
CA THR A 87 7.42 5.58 6.02
C THR A 87 6.09 5.50 6.79
N ILE A 88 5.72 4.33 7.30
CA ILE A 88 4.52 4.13 8.13
C ILE A 88 4.57 5.02 9.37
N GLU A 89 5.72 5.09 10.05
CA GLU A 89 5.89 5.96 11.21
C GLU A 89 5.72 7.44 10.84
N SER A 90 6.34 7.88 9.73
CA SER A 90 6.21 9.24 9.24
C SER A 90 4.76 9.62 8.92
N ILE A 91 3.97 8.71 8.34
CA ILE A 91 2.52 8.94 8.11
C ILE A 91 1.79 9.08 9.44
N ASN A 92 2.06 8.22 10.43
CA ASN A 92 1.43 8.31 11.76
C ASN A 92 1.78 9.62 12.49
N GLN A 93 3.04 10.07 12.41
CA GLN A 93 3.46 11.36 12.94
C GLN A 93 2.74 12.52 12.23
N GLY A 94 2.60 12.43 10.90
CA GLY A 94 1.83 13.37 10.09
C GLY A 94 0.35 13.44 10.52
N LEU A 95 -0.30 12.29 10.74
CA LEU A 95 -1.68 12.21 11.23
C LEU A 95 -1.84 12.86 12.61
N LYS A 96 -0.92 12.57 13.55
CA LYS A 96 -0.92 13.21 14.88
C LYS A 96 -0.80 14.72 14.78
N LYS A 97 0.13 15.20 13.94
CA LYS A 97 0.33 16.64 13.72
C LYS A 97 -0.88 17.29 13.06
N ALA A 98 -1.47 16.65 12.05
CA ALA A 98 -2.69 17.13 11.40
C ALA A 98 -3.88 17.21 12.37
N SER A 99 -4.01 16.24 13.28
CA SER A 99 -5.05 16.25 14.31
C SER A 99 -4.89 17.41 15.32
N ILE A 100 -3.69 17.96 15.49
CA ILE A 100 -3.42 19.08 16.40
C ILE A 100 -3.50 20.41 15.65
N ASP A 101 -2.83 20.51 14.50
CA ASP A 101 -2.62 21.77 13.80
C ASP A 101 -3.71 22.12 12.78
N VAL A 102 -4.47 21.11 12.30
CA VAL A 102 -5.43 21.27 11.19
C VAL A 102 -6.85 20.96 11.64
N LYS A 103 -7.09 19.88 12.38
CA LYS A 103 -8.44 19.48 12.82
C LYS A 103 -9.23 20.62 13.50
N PRO A 104 -8.66 21.40 14.45
CA PRO A 104 -9.40 22.51 15.07
C PRO A 104 -9.81 23.60 14.08
N LYS A 105 -9.02 23.81 13.02
CA LYS A 105 -9.31 24.79 11.95
C LYS A 105 -10.42 24.30 11.00
N THR A 106 -10.83 23.05 11.10
CA THR A 106 -11.85 22.44 10.24
C THR A 106 -13.20 22.30 10.95
N ASP A 107 -13.26 22.47 12.27
CA ASP A 107 -14.49 22.26 13.06
C ASP A 107 -15.59 23.30 12.77
N GLU A 108 -15.20 24.49 12.28
CA GLU A 108 -16.13 25.57 11.95
C GLU A 108 -16.81 25.40 10.58
N ASP A 109 -16.20 24.64 9.66
CA ASP A 109 -16.68 24.44 8.29
C ASP A 109 -16.94 22.94 8.04
N PRO A 110 -18.22 22.53 7.91
CA PRO A 110 -18.58 21.14 7.60
C PRO A 110 -17.85 20.57 6.37
N GLU A 111 -17.61 21.39 5.34
CA GLU A 111 -16.93 20.93 4.13
C GLU A 111 -15.42 20.73 4.36
N ALA A 112 -14.81 21.52 5.22
CA ALA A 112 -13.43 21.35 5.66
C ALA A 112 -13.27 20.15 6.59
N LYS A 113 -14.25 19.92 7.48
CA LYS A 113 -14.30 18.74 8.35
C LYS A 113 -14.39 17.46 7.53
N ASP A 114 -15.28 17.39 6.55
CA ASP A 114 -15.41 16.23 5.65
C ASP A 114 -14.12 15.98 4.85
N ALA A 115 -13.43 17.05 4.41
CA ALA A 115 -12.14 16.93 3.74
C ALA A 115 -11.06 16.34 4.68
N PHE A 116 -11.07 16.75 5.95
CA PHE A 116 -10.16 16.23 6.96
C PHE A 116 -10.42 14.76 7.28
N GLU A 117 -11.67 14.39 7.55
CA GLU A 117 -12.05 13.00 7.83
C GLU A 117 -11.72 12.07 6.66
N LEU A 118 -11.95 12.53 5.41
CA LEU A 118 -11.56 11.78 4.22
C LEU A 118 -10.03 11.63 4.13
N CYS A 119 -9.26 12.70 4.35
CA CYS A 119 -7.81 12.62 4.34
C CYS A 119 -7.30 11.65 5.41
N GLU A 120 -7.82 11.72 6.63
CA GLU A 120 -7.44 10.83 7.74
C GLU A 120 -7.71 9.37 7.36
N LYS A 121 -8.89 9.08 6.80
CA LYS A 121 -9.23 7.76 6.28
C LYS A 121 -8.24 7.27 5.22
N LEU A 122 -7.89 8.11 4.24
CA LEU A 122 -6.96 7.76 3.16
C LEU A 122 -5.56 7.46 3.70
N MET A 123 -5.10 8.20 4.71
CA MET A 123 -3.80 7.94 5.35
C MET A 123 -3.79 6.63 6.15
N PHE A 124 -4.89 6.29 6.82
CA PHE A 124 -5.04 4.98 7.45
C PHE A 124 -5.09 3.84 6.44
N ASP A 125 -5.77 4.04 5.31
CA ASP A 125 -5.78 3.07 4.20
C ASP A 125 -4.36 2.88 3.64
N ALA A 126 -3.57 3.95 3.48
CA ALA A 126 -2.17 3.86 3.10
C ALA A 126 -1.32 3.08 4.12
N ILE A 127 -1.48 3.34 5.42
CA ILE A 127 -0.75 2.62 6.48
C ILE A 127 -1.09 1.12 6.44
N ASP A 128 -2.37 0.77 6.33
CA ASP A 128 -2.83 -0.62 6.27
C ASP A 128 -2.23 -1.36 5.07
N ASP A 129 -2.18 -0.70 3.92
CA ASP A 129 -1.60 -1.24 2.69
C ASP A 129 -0.07 -1.41 2.80
N LEU A 130 0.65 -0.45 3.37
CA LEU A 130 2.09 -0.57 3.63
C LEU A 130 2.41 -1.67 4.66
N LYS A 131 1.61 -1.79 5.73
CA LYS A 131 1.78 -2.86 6.74
C LYS A 131 1.61 -4.25 6.13
N LYS A 132 0.63 -4.44 5.24
CA LYS A 132 0.46 -5.70 4.51
C LYS A 132 1.69 -6.03 3.68
N CYS A 133 2.30 -5.01 3.07
CA CYS A 133 3.48 -5.18 2.23
C CYS A 133 4.71 -5.62 3.05
N VAL A 134 4.87 -5.15 4.29
CA VAL A 134 5.96 -5.58 5.19
C VAL A 134 5.69 -6.94 5.83
N ASN A 135 4.43 -7.23 6.18
CA ASN A 135 4.05 -8.45 6.89
C ASN A 135 3.92 -9.68 5.97
N ARG A 136 3.87 -9.49 4.64
CA ARG A 136 3.87 -10.60 3.69
C ARG A 136 5.26 -11.26 3.71
N GLY A 137 5.32 -12.50 4.19
CA GLY A 137 6.55 -13.26 4.31
C GLY A 137 7.30 -13.39 2.98
N PHE A 138 8.63 -13.40 3.05
CA PHE A 138 9.50 -13.52 1.90
C PHE A 138 9.71 -15.00 1.53
N SER A 139 9.53 -15.35 0.26
CA SER A 139 10.00 -16.62 -0.30
C SER A 139 10.77 -16.37 -1.60
N ALA A 140 11.94 -16.99 -1.73
CA ALA A 140 12.80 -16.85 -2.90
C ALA A 140 12.11 -17.28 -4.21
N THR A 141 11.12 -18.18 -4.13
CA THR A 141 10.33 -18.61 -5.30
C THR A 141 9.25 -17.61 -5.73
N GLN A 142 8.91 -16.63 -4.90
CA GLN A 142 7.85 -15.64 -5.15
C GLN A 142 8.36 -14.20 -5.21
N ILE A 143 9.67 -13.97 -5.25
CA ILE A 143 10.26 -12.62 -5.21
C ILE A 143 9.71 -11.68 -6.29
N VAL A 144 9.45 -12.17 -7.51
CA VAL A 144 8.88 -11.34 -8.58
C VAL A 144 7.48 -10.84 -8.22
N GLY A 145 6.60 -11.74 -7.78
CA GLY A 145 5.26 -11.37 -7.31
C GLY A 145 5.31 -10.50 -6.05
N PHE A 146 6.27 -10.72 -5.16
CA PHE A 146 6.49 -9.86 -3.99
C PHE A 146 6.87 -8.42 -4.38
N VAL A 147 7.78 -8.24 -5.34
CA VAL A 147 8.20 -6.91 -5.82
C VAL A 147 7.07 -6.20 -6.58
N GLU A 148 6.31 -6.94 -7.40
CA GLU A 148 5.11 -6.44 -8.06
C GLU A 148 4.06 -5.97 -7.03
N ASP A 149 3.79 -6.80 -6.01
CA ASP A 149 2.91 -6.46 -4.91
C ASP A 149 3.41 -5.18 -4.21
N LEU A 150 4.68 -5.11 -3.80
CA LEU A 150 5.28 -3.93 -3.16
C LEU A 150 5.07 -2.66 -4.01
N ARG A 151 5.32 -2.74 -5.32
CA ARG A 151 5.15 -1.62 -6.25
C ARG A 151 3.71 -1.15 -6.29
N VAL A 152 2.75 -2.07 -6.33
CA VAL A 152 1.30 -1.76 -6.32
C VAL A 152 0.92 -1.08 -5.01
N TRP A 153 1.29 -1.65 -3.87
CA TRP A 153 0.97 -1.10 -2.55
C TRP A 153 1.56 0.30 -2.34
N LEU A 154 2.83 0.49 -2.72
CA LEU A 154 3.51 1.78 -2.62
C LEU A 154 2.91 2.83 -3.56
N SER A 155 2.54 2.43 -4.78
CA SER A 155 1.85 3.32 -5.73
C SER A 155 0.46 3.73 -5.21
N GLY A 156 -0.29 2.78 -4.63
CA GLY A 156 -1.56 3.04 -3.96
C GLY A 156 -1.41 4.00 -2.77
N ALA A 157 -0.38 3.81 -1.94
CA ALA A 157 -0.10 4.72 -0.82
C ALA A 157 0.21 6.14 -1.29
N ILE A 158 0.96 6.32 -2.39
CA ILE A 158 1.20 7.64 -3.01
C ILE A 158 -0.12 8.26 -3.49
N ALA A 159 -0.98 7.48 -4.13
CA ALA A 159 -2.29 7.94 -4.60
C ALA A 159 -3.19 8.39 -3.44
N PHE A 160 -3.20 7.67 -2.32
CA PHE A 160 -3.93 8.07 -1.11
C PHE A 160 -3.37 9.34 -0.50
N GLN A 161 -2.04 9.49 -0.41
CA GLN A 161 -1.41 10.71 0.09
C GLN A 161 -1.73 11.93 -0.79
N GLN A 162 -1.80 11.74 -2.11
CA GLN A 162 -2.14 12.80 -3.05
C GLN A 162 -3.63 13.19 -2.94
N THR A 163 -4.52 12.19 -2.95
CA THR A 163 -5.97 12.39 -2.81
C THR A 163 -6.35 13.08 -1.49
N CYS A 164 -5.67 12.75 -0.38
CA CYS A 164 -5.85 13.47 0.89
C CYS A 164 -5.62 14.98 0.70
N ILE A 165 -4.51 15.38 0.07
CA ILE A 165 -4.17 16.80 -0.10
C ILE A 165 -5.15 17.47 -1.08
N ASP A 166 -5.55 16.75 -2.13
CA ASP A 166 -6.48 17.27 -3.14
C ASP A 166 -7.90 17.49 -2.58
N SER A 167 -8.29 16.76 -1.53
CA SER A 167 -9.57 16.96 -0.84
C SER A 167 -9.73 18.39 -0.28
N PHE A 168 -8.63 19.06 0.06
CA PHE A 168 -8.63 20.45 0.53
C PHE A 168 -8.54 21.48 -0.61
N LYS A 169 -8.09 21.05 -1.80
CA LYS A 169 -8.09 21.90 -3.00
C LYS A 169 -9.52 22.14 -3.49
N GLU A 170 -10.38 21.12 -3.37
CA GLU A 170 -11.79 21.18 -3.79
C GLU A 170 -12.59 22.28 -3.07
N ILE A 171 -12.29 22.53 -1.79
CA ILE A 171 -12.96 23.56 -0.97
C ILE A 171 -12.30 24.95 -1.07
N LYS A 172 -11.34 25.13 -1.99
CA LYS A 172 -10.55 26.37 -2.19
C LYS A 172 -9.84 26.91 -0.94
N SER A 173 -9.70 26.10 0.12
CA SER A 173 -8.99 26.49 1.33
C SER A 173 -7.48 26.31 1.12
N ASN A 174 -6.87 27.32 0.50
CA ASN A 174 -5.44 27.31 0.19
C ASN A 174 -4.57 27.13 1.45
N THR A 175 -4.97 27.71 2.58
CA THR A 175 -4.24 27.62 3.85
C THR A 175 -4.21 26.17 4.38
N LEU A 176 -5.37 25.50 4.47
CA LEU A 176 -5.45 24.12 4.95
C LEU A 176 -4.72 23.14 4.03
N MET A 177 -4.84 23.33 2.71
CA MET A 177 -4.09 22.56 1.72
C MET A 177 -2.57 22.74 1.90
N ILE A 178 -2.08 23.96 2.11
CA ILE A 178 -0.67 24.25 2.33
C ILE A 178 -0.18 23.59 3.61
N ASP A 179 -0.96 23.67 4.70
CA ASP A 179 -0.64 23.05 5.98
C ASP A 179 -0.54 21.52 5.84
N MET A 180 -1.55 20.88 5.23
CA MET A 180 -1.54 19.44 4.97
C MET A 180 -0.39 19.01 4.07
N ARG A 181 -0.10 19.78 3.00
CA ARG A 181 1.05 19.51 2.13
C ARG A 181 2.36 19.57 2.90
N LYS A 182 2.53 20.54 3.81
CA LYS A 182 3.73 20.66 4.65
C LYS A 182 3.84 19.48 5.62
N ILE A 183 2.73 19.12 6.28
CA ILE A 183 2.68 18.03 7.28
C ILE A 183 3.05 16.68 6.65
N PHE A 184 2.49 16.34 5.49
CA PHE A 184 2.73 15.06 4.81
C PHE A 184 3.88 15.10 3.80
N LYS A 185 4.61 16.21 3.67
CA LYS A 185 5.79 16.30 2.78
C LYS A 185 6.86 15.24 3.11
N PRO A 186 7.22 14.98 4.39
CA PRO A 186 8.19 13.94 4.72
C PRO A 186 7.71 12.55 4.29
N SER A 187 6.46 12.19 4.63
CA SER A 187 5.93 10.86 4.30
C SER A 187 5.82 10.62 2.79
N LYS A 188 5.41 11.63 2.01
CA LYS A 188 5.39 11.54 0.54
C LYS A 188 6.76 11.27 -0.06
N ARG A 189 7.80 11.95 0.45
CA ARG A 189 9.18 11.75 -0.01
C ARG A 189 9.71 10.35 0.37
N LEU A 190 9.41 9.89 1.58
CA LEU A 190 9.77 8.54 2.02
C LEU A 190 9.06 7.44 1.24
N THR A 191 7.78 7.64 0.91
CA THR A 191 7.00 6.69 0.09
C THR A 191 7.54 6.64 -1.34
N SER A 192 7.85 7.80 -1.93
CA SER A 192 8.49 7.91 -3.25
C SER A 192 9.86 7.23 -3.28
N ASN A 193 10.71 7.47 -2.28
CA ASN A 193 11.98 6.76 -2.14
C ASN A 193 11.77 5.25 -2.04
N SER A 194 10.81 4.80 -1.22
CA SER A 194 10.49 3.37 -1.05
C SER A 194 10.07 2.72 -2.38
N LEU A 195 9.26 3.41 -3.19
CA LEU A 195 8.89 2.94 -4.53
C LEU A 195 10.10 2.86 -5.46
N ALA A 196 10.99 3.85 -5.45
CA ALA A 196 12.20 3.86 -6.26
C ALA A 196 13.15 2.70 -5.88
N MET A 197 13.35 2.46 -4.58
CA MET A 197 14.17 1.33 -4.09
C MET A 197 13.62 -0.03 -4.52
N VAL A 198 12.30 -0.20 -4.51
CA VAL A 198 11.64 -1.44 -4.97
C VAL A 198 11.70 -1.60 -6.49
N THR A 199 11.54 -0.50 -7.24
CA THR A 199 11.58 -0.51 -8.70
C THR A 199 12.98 -0.88 -9.21
N GLU A 200 14.00 -0.33 -8.57
CA GLU A 200 15.41 -0.56 -8.88
C GLU A 200 16.01 -1.73 -8.08
N LEU A 201 15.19 -2.56 -7.45
CA LEU A 201 15.69 -3.69 -6.65
C LEU A 201 16.56 -4.65 -7.48
N SER A 202 16.26 -4.78 -8.77
CA SER A 202 17.06 -5.60 -9.70
C SER A 202 18.49 -5.06 -9.93
N THR A 203 18.68 -3.74 -9.86
CA THR A 203 20.00 -3.09 -10.00
C THR A 203 20.76 -3.05 -8.68
N ILE A 204 20.05 -3.18 -7.55
CA ILE A 204 20.63 -3.24 -6.19
C ILE A 204 21.10 -4.67 -5.81
N LEU A 205 20.58 -5.72 -6.45
CA LEU A 205 20.91 -7.14 -6.17
C LEU A 205 21.85 -7.86 -7.19
N PRO A 206 22.89 -7.23 -7.78
CA PRO A 206 23.76 -7.95 -8.71
C PRO A 206 24.70 -8.95 -8.02
N ASN A 207 24.94 -8.81 -6.70
CA ASN A 207 26.02 -9.52 -5.98
C ASN A 207 25.60 -10.40 -4.80
N SER A 208 24.30 -10.64 -4.57
CA SER A 208 23.90 -11.66 -3.59
C SER A 208 24.07 -13.04 -4.23
N ASN A 209 24.68 -13.99 -3.50
CA ASN A 209 24.92 -15.40 -3.91
C ASN A 209 23.63 -16.22 -4.13
N VAL A 210 22.53 -15.57 -4.51
CA VAL A 210 21.24 -16.19 -4.79
C VAL A 210 21.07 -16.22 -6.31
N THR A 211 21.74 -17.17 -6.96
CA THR A 211 21.77 -17.36 -8.42
C THR A 211 20.37 -17.45 -9.05
N GLY A 212 19.35 -17.85 -8.27
CA GLY A 212 17.94 -17.86 -8.67
C GLY A 212 17.27 -16.48 -8.68
N LEU A 213 17.69 -15.56 -7.79
CA LEU A 213 17.08 -14.25 -7.59
C LEU A 213 17.45 -13.28 -8.72
N THR A 214 18.73 -13.18 -9.06
CA THR A 214 19.23 -12.33 -10.14
C THR A 214 18.65 -12.78 -11.49
N LYS A 215 18.50 -14.10 -11.70
CA LYS A 215 17.86 -14.67 -12.89
C LYS A 215 16.37 -14.37 -12.95
N ALA A 216 15.65 -14.45 -11.83
CA ALA A 216 14.22 -14.13 -11.76
C ALA A 216 13.95 -12.63 -11.99
N LEU A 217 14.73 -11.75 -11.38
CA LEU A 217 14.62 -10.30 -11.55
C LEU A 217 15.06 -9.83 -12.96
N SER A 218 16.11 -10.44 -13.52
CA SER A 218 16.52 -10.21 -14.92
C SER A 218 15.48 -10.74 -15.93
N LYS A 219 14.80 -11.85 -15.61
CA LYS A 219 13.66 -12.34 -16.41
C LYS A 219 12.47 -11.39 -16.29
N TYR A 220 12.22 -10.80 -15.13
CA TYR A 220 11.17 -9.79 -14.92
C TYR A 220 11.44 -8.49 -15.67
N ALA A 221 12.68 -7.96 -15.64
CA ALA A 221 13.07 -6.79 -16.43
C ALA A 221 12.87 -7.02 -17.94
N ARG A 222 13.10 -8.25 -18.42
CA ARG A 222 12.77 -8.68 -19.80
C ARG A 222 11.28 -8.92 -20.04
N LYS A 223 10.53 -9.37 -19.03
CA LYS A 223 9.07 -9.61 -19.07
C LYS A 223 8.27 -8.32 -19.26
N LEU A 224 8.76 -7.19 -18.71
CA LEU A 224 8.19 -5.86 -18.97
C LEU A 224 8.32 -5.39 -20.43
N LEU A 225 9.19 -6.05 -21.22
CA LEU A 225 9.42 -5.76 -22.63
C LEU A 225 8.82 -6.81 -23.59
N ASN A 226 8.27 -7.90 -23.07
CA ASN A 226 7.73 -9.00 -23.86
C ASN A 226 6.21 -9.09 -23.69
N THR A 227 5.47 -8.46 -24.60
CA THR A 227 4.20 -9.02 -25.09
C THR A 227 4.53 -10.32 -25.83
N GLU A 228 3.93 -11.46 -25.45
CA GLU A 228 3.91 -12.63 -26.34
C GLU A 228 3.11 -12.27 -27.61
N GLU A 229 3.23 -13.09 -28.67
CA GLU A 229 2.60 -12.88 -29.99
C GLU A 229 1.06 -12.71 -29.92
N ASP A 230 0.44 -13.09 -28.80
CA ASP A 230 -1.00 -12.96 -28.51
C ASP A 230 -1.40 -11.61 -27.89
N GLY A 231 -0.45 -10.72 -27.56
CA GLY A 231 -0.71 -9.42 -26.95
C GLY A 231 -1.22 -9.47 -25.50
N ILE A 232 -1.27 -10.66 -24.88
CA ILE A 232 -1.80 -10.87 -23.54
C ILE A 232 -0.65 -11.02 -22.53
N PRO A 233 -0.59 -10.18 -21.48
CA PRO A 233 0.49 -10.28 -20.49
C PRO A 233 0.52 -11.63 -19.76
N THR A 234 1.73 -12.15 -19.53
CA THR A 234 2.02 -13.44 -18.86
C THR A 234 1.67 -13.49 -17.36
N TRP A 235 1.07 -12.44 -16.79
CA TRP A 235 0.47 -12.46 -15.44
C TRP A 235 -1.01 -12.85 -15.45
N VAL A 236 -1.66 -12.84 -16.63
CA VAL A 236 -3.01 -13.37 -16.82
C VAL A 236 -2.93 -14.90 -16.70
N ARG A 237 -3.57 -15.46 -15.66
CA ARG A 237 -3.57 -16.92 -15.42
C ARG A 237 -4.24 -17.64 -16.60
N PRO A 238 -3.84 -18.88 -16.94
CA PRO A 238 -4.44 -19.63 -18.06
C PRO A 238 -5.96 -19.78 -17.95
N GLU A 239 -6.49 -19.92 -16.74
CA GLU A 239 -7.93 -20.01 -16.50
C GLU A 239 -8.66 -18.69 -16.84
N VAL A 240 -8.04 -17.54 -16.57
CA VAL A 240 -8.60 -16.24 -16.95
C VAL A 240 -8.40 -15.99 -18.43
N ARG A 241 -7.28 -16.44 -19.00
CA ARG A 241 -7.04 -16.39 -20.44
C ARG A 241 -8.17 -17.13 -21.19
N ARG A 242 -8.57 -18.32 -20.71
CA ARG A 242 -9.73 -19.07 -21.22
C ARG A 242 -11.08 -18.37 -21.04
N LEU A 243 -11.20 -17.47 -20.07
CA LEU A 243 -12.39 -16.64 -19.89
C LEU A 243 -12.38 -15.37 -20.75
N MET A 244 -11.21 -15.00 -21.31
CA MET A 244 -11.00 -13.83 -22.17
C MET A 244 -10.87 -14.19 -23.65
N GLU A 245 -10.50 -15.44 -23.94
CA GLU A 245 -10.62 -16.07 -25.26
C GLU A 245 -12.11 -16.24 -25.56
N GLU A 246 -12.72 -15.19 -26.13
CA GLU A 246 -13.89 -15.36 -26.97
C GLU A 246 -13.50 -16.37 -28.07
N GLU A 247 -14.15 -17.53 -28.11
CA GLU A 247 -14.32 -18.21 -29.38
C GLU A 247 -14.93 -17.18 -30.32
N GLU A 248 -14.18 -16.73 -31.32
CA GLU A 248 -14.71 -15.88 -32.39
C GLU A 248 -15.93 -16.59 -32.97
N ALA A 249 -17.11 -16.12 -32.56
CA ALA A 249 -18.35 -16.60 -33.13
C ALA A 249 -18.31 -16.28 -34.63
N PRO A 250 -18.61 -17.25 -35.51
CA PRO A 250 -18.64 -17.01 -36.94
C PRO A 250 -19.63 -15.87 -37.28
N PRO A 251 -19.45 -15.18 -38.41
CA PRO A 251 -20.23 -13.99 -38.74
C PRO A 251 -21.73 -14.29 -38.69
N ILE A 252 -22.44 -13.62 -37.77
CA ILE A 252 -23.87 -13.77 -37.59
C ILE A 252 -24.58 -13.01 -38.70
N GLU A 253 -25.13 -13.74 -39.67
CA GLU A 253 -26.19 -13.22 -40.54
C GLU A 253 -27.40 -12.84 -39.69
N LEU A 254 -28.05 -11.74 -40.09
CA LEU A 254 -29.07 -11.01 -39.33
C LEU A 254 -30.35 -11.86 -39.13
N GLU A 255 -30.39 -12.69 -38.09
CA GLU A 255 -31.60 -13.37 -37.61
C GLU A 255 -32.09 -12.80 -36.25
N PRO A 256 -33.40 -12.92 -35.93
CA PRO A 256 -34.03 -12.25 -34.80
C PRO A 256 -33.37 -12.65 -33.47
N GLN A 257 -33.17 -11.65 -32.61
CA GLN A 257 -32.51 -11.73 -31.30
C GLN A 257 -32.83 -13.04 -30.55
N PRO A 258 -31.83 -13.92 -30.32
CA PRO A 258 -32.01 -15.09 -29.47
C PRO A 258 -32.27 -14.66 -28.01
N PRO A 259 -32.99 -15.46 -27.22
CA PRO A 259 -33.20 -15.19 -25.80
C PRO A 259 -31.86 -15.06 -25.07
N PRO A 260 -31.79 -14.24 -23.99
CA PRO A 260 -30.55 -13.97 -23.29
C PRO A 260 -29.86 -15.27 -22.86
N PRO A 261 -28.52 -15.34 -22.97
CA PRO A 261 -27.77 -16.54 -22.63
C PRO A 261 -28.06 -16.95 -21.18
N PRO A 262 -28.20 -18.26 -20.89
CA PRO A 262 -28.32 -18.72 -19.52
C PRO A 262 -27.07 -18.32 -18.73
N PRO A 263 -27.22 -17.96 -17.44
CA PRO A 263 -26.08 -17.57 -16.62
C PRO A 263 -25.02 -18.68 -16.64
N PRO A 264 -23.71 -18.34 -16.72
CA PRO A 264 -22.66 -19.33 -16.77
C PRO A 264 -22.75 -20.26 -15.56
N ALA A 265 -22.49 -21.56 -15.75
CA ALA A 265 -22.74 -22.63 -14.78
C ALA A 265 -22.01 -22.52 -13.41
N LYS A 266 -21.28 -21.41 -13.16
CA LYS A 266 -20.64 -21.03 -11.89
C LYS A 266 -20.98 -19.57 -11.55
N THR A 267 -22.22 -19.28 -11.17
CA THR A 267 -22.61 -17.98 -10.61
C THR A 267 -23.26 -18.17 -9.25
N ASP A 268 -22.74 -17.48 -8.24
CA ASP A 268 -23.20 -17.60 -6.85
C ASP A 268 -24.41 -16.69 -6.58
N ALA A 269 -24.47 -15.53 -7.23
CA ALA A 269 -25.60 -14.60 -7.16
C ALA A 269 -25.99 -14.07 -8.54
N VAL A 270 -27.29 -13.85 -8.74
CA VAL A 270 -27.85 -13.24 -9.96
C VAL A 270 -28.63 -11.99 -9.58
N VAL A 271 -28.30 -10.86 -10.22
CA VAL A 271 -28.93 -9.56 -10.02
C VAL A 271 -29.74 -9.21 -11.27
N ALA A 272 -31.04 -8.92 -11.10
CA ALA A 272 -31.91 -8.52 -12.20
C ALA A 272 -32.99 -7.54 -11.72
N GLN A 273 -33.11 -6.38 -12.39
CA GLN A 273 -34.07 -5.34 -12.01
C GLN A 273 -35.54 -5.76 -12.24
N ASP A 274 -35.76 -6.66 -13.19
CA ASP A 274 -37.08 -7.23 -13.53
C ASP A 274 -37.59 -8.24 -12.49
N GLY A 275 -36.77 -8.59 -11.49
CA GLY A 275 -37.10 -9.57 -10.46
C GLY A 275 -36.88 -11.02 -10.89
N SER A 276 -36.28 -11.28 -12.06
CA SER A 276 -35.93 -12.62 -12.53
C SER A 276 -34.65 -13.19 -11.89
N GLY A 277 -33.96 -12.38 -11.08
CA GLY A 277 -32.76 -12.73 -10.33
C GLY A 277 -33.03 -12.91 -8.84
N GLN A 278 -32.00 -13.28 -8.08
CA GLN A 278 -32.06 -13.40 -6.62
C GLN A 278 -32.13 -12.03 -5.92
N PHE A 279 -31.50 -11.01 -6.52
CA PHE A 279 -31.46 -9.65 -6.00
C PHE A 279 -31.91 -8.63 -7.05
N LYS A 280 -32.49 -7.52 -6.61
CA LYS A 280 -32.89 -6.42 -7.50
C LYS A 280 -31.78 -5.40 -7.67
N THR A 281 -30.91 -5.28 -6.68
CA THR A 281 -29.80 -4.30 -6.65
C THR A 281 -28.46 -4.99 -6.46
N ILE A 282 -27.39 -4.35 -6.96
CA ILE A 282 -26.02 -4.84 -6.78
C ILE A 282 -25.60 -4.68 -5.31
N ALA A 283 -26.07 -3.62 -4.63
CA ALA A 283 -25.82 -3.44 -3.20
C ALA A 283 -26.36 -4.59 -2.33
N GLU A 284 -27.55 -5.12 -2.63
CA GLU A 284 -28.09 -6.30 -1.94
C GLU A 284 -27.25 -7.55 -2.18
N ALA A 285 -26.84 -7.79 -3.43
CA ALA A 285 -25.98 -8.91 -3.77
C ALA A 285 -24.63 -8.85 -3.03
N LEU A 286 -24.07 -7.64 -2.88
CA LEU A 286 -22.84 -7.42 -2.12
C LEU A 286 -23.00 -7.66 -0.61
N ASN A 287 -24.18 -7.45 -0.05
CA ASN A 287 -24.46 -7.76 1.36
C ASN A 287 -24.55 -9.27 1.61
N PHE A 288 -24.88 -10.06 0.58
CA PHE A 288 -24.94 -11.51 0.64
C PHE A 288 -23.58 -12.19 0.53
N VAL A 289 -22.55 -11.46 0.06
CA VAL A 289 -21.19 -12.00 -0.09
C VAL A 289 -20.67 -12.53 1.26
N PRO A 290 -20.29 -13.82 1.34
CA PRO A 290 -19.68 -14.41 2.52
C PRO A 290 -18.39 -13.68 2.92
N LYS A 291 -18.20 -13.48 4.23
CA LYS A 291 -16.99 -12.83 4.79
C LYS A 291 -15.83 -13.80 5.00
N ASP A 292 -15.95 -15.03 4.49
CA ASP A 292 -14.96 -16.10 4.63
C ASP A 292 -13.85 -16.04 3.56
N ASN A 293 -13.85 -15.01 2.71
CA ASN A 293 -12.94 -14.85 1.58
C ASN A 293 -13.03 -15.99 0.55
N SER A 294 -14.20 -16.61 0.40
CA SER A 294 -14.47 -17.46 -0.76
C SER A 294 -14.61 -16.61 -2.05
N PRO A 295 -14.15 -17.11 -3.21
CA PRO A 295 -14.47 -16.49 -4.50
C PRO A 295 -15.99 -16.44 -4.69
N PHE A 296 -16.52 -15.27 -5.06
CA PHE A 296 -17.95 -15.05 -5.22
C PHE A 296 -18.25 -14.34 -6.54
N ILE A 297 -19.03 -14.99 -7.41
CA ILE A 297 -19.36 -14.51 -8.75
C ILE A 297 -20.79 -13.96 -8.75
N ILE A 298 -20.90 -12.65 -9.00
CA ILE A 298 -22.15 -11.91 -9.16
C ILE A 298 -22.41 -11.73 -10.65
N TYR A 299 -23.50 -12.32 -11.13
CA TYR A 299 -24.00 -12.11 -12.48
C TYR A 299 -25.02 -10.97 -12.49
N ILE A 300 -24.84 -10.00 -13.39
CA ILE A 300 -25.69 -8.82 -13.50
C ILE A 300 -26.34 -8.83 -14.87
N LYS A 301 -27.65 -9.05 -14.89
CA LYS A 301 -28.42 -9.05 -16.14
C LYS A 301 -28.45 -7.66 -16.80
N THR A 302 -28.87 -7.63 -18.05
CA THR A 302 -29.11 -6.41 -18.82
C THR A 302 -30.02 -5.44 -18.05
N GLY A 303 -29.64 -4.16 -18.04
CA GLY A 303 -30.32 -3.16 -17.24
C GLY A 303 -29.47 -1.93 -16.93
N ILE A 304 -30.14 -0.85 -16.53
CA ILE A 304 -29.50 0.41 -16.10
C ILE A 304 -29.61 0.51 -14.58
N TYR A 305 -28.51 0.18 -13.91
CA TYR A 305 -28.39 0.17 -12.46
C TYR A 305 -27.95 1.55 -11.97
N LYS A 306 -28.91 2.35 -11.48
CA LYS A 306 -28.68 3.68 -10.92
C LYS A 306 -28.27 3.60 -9.44
N GLU A 307 -27.10 3.09 -9.15
CA GLU A 307 -26.62 2.89 -7.78
C GLU A 307 -25.12 3.20 -7.61
N GLN A 308 -24.70 3.43 -6.37
CA GLN A 308 -23.30 3.54 -6.00
C GLN A 308 -22.82 2.26 -5.33
N VAL A 309 -21.91 1.57 -6.00
CA VAL A 309 -21.40 0.28 -5.56
C VAL A 309 -20.14 0.49 -4.72
N LYS A 310 -20.18 0.06 -3.46
CA LYS A 310 -19.03 0.18 -2.54
C LYS A 310 -18.55 -1.22 -2.13
N ILE A 311 -17.38 -1.59 -2.62
CA ILE A 311 -16.72 -2.87 -2.31
C ILE A 311 -15.77 -2.65 -1.13
N THR A 312 -16.02 -3.38 -0.05
CA THR A 312 -15.28 -3.21 1.22
C THR A 312 -14.14 -4.21 1.38
N LYS A 313 -13.22 -3.96 2.32
CA LYS A 313 -12.07 -4.86 2.58
C LYS A 313 -12.45 -6.28 3.05
N LYS A 314 -13.72 -6.50 3.41
CA LYS A 314 -14.24 -7.77 3.94
C LYS A 314 -14.62 -8.76 2.84
N MET A 315 -14.60 -8.34 1.58
CA MET A 315 -15.04 -9.11 0.41
C MET A 315 -13.94 -9.07 -0.68
N PRO A 316 -12.79 -9.73 -0.48
CA PRO A 316 -11.62 -9.55 -1.34
C PRO A 316 -11.73 -10.24 -2.72
N TYR A 317 -12.59 -11.25 -2.88
CA TYR A 317 -12.65 -12.07 -4.10
C TYR A 317 -14.04 -12.06 -4.74
N VAL A 318 -14.59 -10.86 -4.95
CA VAL A 318 -15.85 -10.70 -5.71
C VAL A 318 -15.52 -10.59 -7.19
N THR A 319 -16.32 -11.19 -8.06
CA THR A 319 -16.26 -10.98 -9.51
C THR A 319 -17.64 -10.55 -9.98
N MET A 320 -17.73 -9.51 -10.81
CA MET A 320 -19.00 -9.02 -11.36
C MET A 320 -18.99 -9.21 -12.87
N ILE A 321 -19.95 -9.97 -13.41
CA ILE A 321 -20.06 -10.29 -14.84
C ILE A 321 -21.38 -9.74 -15.36
N GLY A 322 -21.34 -8.97 -16.45
CA GLY A 322 -22.53 -8.46 -17.12
C GLY A 322 -22.94 -9.27 -18.35
N ASP A 323 -24.20 -9.13 -18.79
CA ASP A 323 -24.71 -9.67 -20.06
C ASP A 323 -24.02 -9.05 -21.30
N GLY A 324 -23.37 -7.89 -21.15
CA GLY A 324 -22.80 -7.16 -22.28
C GLY A 324 -22.43 -5.72 -21.95
N GLN A 325 -21.39 -5.18 -22.61
CA GLN A 325 -20.82 -3.87 -22.29
C GLN A 325 -21.85 -2.77 -22.54
N ASN A 326 -22.71 -2.92 -23.55
CA ASN A 326 -23.78 -1.97 -23.85
C ASN A 326 -25.14 -2.39 -23.29
N LEU A 327 -25.23 -3.53 -22.61
CA LEU A 327 -26.47 -4.09 -22.08
C LEU A 327 -26.59 -3.86 -20.57
N THR A 328 -25.49 -4.06 -19.84
CA THR A 328 -25.44 -3.86 -18.39
C THR A 328 -24.66 -2.58 -18.08
N ILE A 329 -25.38 -1.53 -17.66
CA ILE A 329 -24.82 -0.21 -17.38
C ILE A 329 -25.01 0.12 -15.90
N ILE A 330 -23.91 0.38 -15.19
CA ILE A 330 -23.96 0.90 -13.82
C ILE A 330 -23.66 2.39 -13.89
N THR A 331 -24.59 3.20 -13.37
CA THR A 331 -24.51 4.67 -13.44
C THR A 331 -24.71 5.29 -12.05
N GLY A 332 -23.92 6.32 -11.77
CA GLY A 332 -24.02 7.13 -10.56
C GLY A 332 -24.01 8.61 -10.92
N SER A 333 -24.91 9.39 -10.33
CA SER A 333 -25.02 10.84 -10.59
C SER A 333 -24.49 11.70 -9.42
N LEU A 334 -23.82 11.08 -8.45
CA LEU A 334 -23.32 11.80 -7.28
C LEU A 334 -22.07 12.61 -7.67
N ASN A 335 -22.08 13.90 -7.36
CA ASN A 335 -20.96 14.81 -7.61
C ASN A 335 -20.85 15.85 -6.48
N PHE A 336 -19.76 16.63 -6.50
CA PHE A 336 -19.54 17.70 -5.52
C PHE A 336 -20.64 18.76 -5.54
N GLY A 337 -21.10 19.19 -6.72
CA GLY A 337 -22.14 20.23 -6.85
C GLY A 337 -23.52 19.84 -6.32
N ILE A 338 -23.91 18.57 -6.45
CA ILE A 338 -25.22 18.08 -6.00
C ILE A 338 -25.17 17.57 -4.56
N GLY A 339 -24.17 16.74 -4.23
CA GLY A 339 -24.12 16.03 -2.95
C GLY A 339 -23.18 16.63 -1.92
N ARG A 340 -22.43 17.68 -2.27
CA ARG A 340 -21.31 18.23 -1.47
C ARG A 340 -20.28 17.18 -1.02
N VAL A 341 -20.21 16.07 -1.74
CA VAL A 341 -19.26 14.98 -1.49
C VAL A 341 -17.95 15.22 -2.24
N LYS A 342 -16.83 14.84 -1.64
CA LYS A 342 -15.51 14.96 -2.28
C LYS A 342 -15.38 14.06 -3.49
N THR A 343 -14.53 14.42 -4.46
CA THR A 343 -14.37 13.66 -5.73
C THR A 343 -14.04 12.19 -5.52
N PHE A 344 -13.27 11.83 -4.50
CA PHE A 344 -13.00 10.42 -4.19
C PHE A 344 -14.28 9.62 -3.84
N LEU A 345 -15.30 10.31 -3.34
CA LEU A 345 -16.59 9.77 -2.92
C LEU A 345 -17.67 9.88 -4.01
N THR A 346 -17.33 10.30 -5.24
CA THR A 346 -18.30 10.37 -6.35
C THR A 346 -18.29 9.14 -7.27
N ALA A 347 -17.25 8.30 -7.17
CA ALA A 347 -17.11 7.13 -8.03
C ALA A 347 -18.33 6.19 -7.97
N THR A 348 -18.85 5.83 -9.14
CA THR A 348 -19.97 4.87 -9.33
C THR A 348 -19.66 3.50 -8.73
N VAL A 349 -18.41 3.04 -8.89
CA VAL A 349 -17.89 1.85 -8.20
C VAL A 349 -16.63 2.25 -7.44
N ARG A 350 -16.61 1.95 -6.14
CA ARG A 350 -15.52 2.33 -5.23
C ARG A 350 -15.01 1.12 -4.45
N PHE A 351 -13.68 1.00 -4.40
CA PHE A 351 -12.97 0.05 -3.56
C PHE A 351 -12.34 0.77 -2.36
N THR A 352 -12.49 0.21 -1.15
CA THR A 352 -11.93 0.84 0.05
C THR A 352 -10.54 0.32 0.46
N SER A 353 -9.98 -0.69 -0.20
CA SER A 353 -8.57 -1.12 -0.05
C SER A 353 -8.19 -2.14 -1.11
N PHE A 354 -6.93 -2.12 -1.51
CA PHE A 354 -6.36 -3.00 -2.52
C PHE A 354 -5.89 -4.34 -1.91
N ARG A 355 -6.72 -5.06 -1.14
CA ARG A 355 -6.27 -6.33 -0.52
C ARG A 355 -5.98 -7.42 -1.56
N ASN A 356 -4.70 -7.80 -1.71
CA ASN A 356 -4.24 -8.87 -2.61
C ASN A 356 -4.72 -8.70 -4.06
N LEU A 357 -4.32 -7.60 -4.70
CA LEU A 357 -4.35 -7.54 -6.15
C LEU A 357 -2.97 -7.93 -6.67
N PRO A 358 -2.74 -9.20 -7.06
CA PRO A 358 -1.75 -9.45 -8.09
C PRO A 358 -2.33 -8.84 -9.36
N PHE A 359 -2.17 -7.52 -9.53
CA PHE A 359 -2.87 -6.71 -10.54
C PHE A 359 -4.41 -6.75 -10.41
N CYS A 360 -5.06 -5.69 -10.90
CA CYS A 360 -6.52 -5.59 -10.98
C CYS A 360 -7.16 -6.83 -11.60
N MET A 361 -7.80 -7.66 -10.77
CA MET A 361 -8.92 -8.49 -11.19
C MET A 361 -10.01 -8.46 -10.13
N LEU A 362 -10.73 -7.34 -10.10
CA LEU A 362 -12.15 -7.50 -10.37
C LEU A 362 -12.20 -7.75 -11.88
N THR A 363 -12.39 -8.99 -12.32
CA THR A 363 -12.74 -9.25 -13.72
C THR A 363 -14.16 -8.73 -13.88
N ILE A 364 -14.26 -7.41 -14.10
CA ILE A 364 -15.47 -6.80 -14.62
C ILE A 364 -15.49 -7.18 -16.09
N ALA A 365 -15.86 -8.43 -16.34
CA ALA A 365 -16.13 -8.85 -17.69
C ALA A 365 -17.41 -8.12 -18.10
N VAL A 366 -17.28 -7.30 -19.13
CA VAL A 366 -18.42 -6.84 -19.93
C VAL A 366 -19.39 -5.85 -19.24
N LEU A 367 -18.94 -5.02 -18.28
CA LEU A 367 -19.75 -3.89 -17.75
C LEU A 367 -19.23 -2.54 -18.28
N ARG A 368 -20.16 -1.64 -18.62
CA ARG A 368 -19.85 -0.24 -18.90
C ARG A 368 -20.23 0.65 -17.73
N PHE A 369 -19.27 1.45 -17.30
CA PHE A 369 -19.47 2.52 -16.33
C PHE A 369 -19.68 3.83 -17.07
N SER A 370 -20.91 4.33 -17.07
CA SER A 370 -21.21 5.66 -17.62
C SER A 370 -21.08 6.70 -16.50
N TYR A 371 -20.22 7.69 -16.72
CA TYR A 371 -20.10 8.88 -15.89
C TYR A 371 -20.67 10.06 -16.66
N THR A 372 -21.64 10.77 -16.08
CA THR A 372 -22.03 12.10 -16.55
C THR A 372 -21.18 13.11 -15.82
N PHE A 373 -20.03 13.49 -16.39
CA PHE A 373 -19.35 14.72 -15.99
C PHE A 373 -20.23 15.89 -16.42
N CYS A 374 -20.99 16.49 -15.48
CA CYS A 374 -21.44 17.86 -15.69
C CYS A 374 -20.20 18.75 -15.48
N GLN A 375 -19.70 19.28 -16.59
CA GLN A 375 -18.59 20.21 -16.68
C GLN A 375 -19.00 21.60 -16.16
#